data_AF-A0A127A2M7-F1
#
_entry.id   AF-A0A127A2M7-F1
#
_cell.length_a   1.000
_cell.length_b   1.000
_cell.length_c   1.000
_cell.angle_alpha   90.00
_cell.angle_beta   90.00
_cell.angle_gamma   90.00
#
_symmetry.space_group_name_H-M   'P 1'
#
loop_
_entity.id
_entity.type
_entity.pdbx_description
1 polymer ?
#
loop_
_entity_poly.entity_id
_entity_poly.type
_entity_poly.pdbx_seq_one_letter_code
_entity_poly.pdbx_strand_id
1 'polypeptide(L)'
;MSDDTEMIQRGIGVLTAALSWEPEDPAATEMFKESLKTLARVDDAVSVTFSGGSPEQAAALREVLPQVIRQIIEALAPDYTRLVLGMAIGFKSVAEAYRQDAPDADVAGILQAASLNLAEAEDEDDDED
;
A
#
# COMPACT_ATOMS: atom_id res chain seq x y z
N MET A 1 10.37 4.48 -13.34
CA MET A 1 9.65 4.39 -12.05
C MET A 1 10.60 4.22 -10.89
N SER A 2 10.76 5.28 -10.10
CA SER A 2 11.44 5.22 -8.82
C SER A 2 10.59 4.46 -7.78
N ASP A 3 11.24 3.82 -6.80
CA ASP A 3 10.53 3.13 -5.69
C ASP A 3 9.62 4.10 -4.91
N ASP A 4 9.99 5.38 -4.83
CA ASP A 4 9.22 6.42 -4.14
C ASP A 4 7.94 6.80 -4.90
N THR A 5 8.01 6.95 -6.22
CA THR A 5 6.83 7.22 -7.06
C THR A 5 5.84 6.08 -7.00
N GLU A 6 6.33 4.83 -7.07
CA GLU A 6 5.50 3.64 -6.97
C GLU A 6 4.80 3.56 -5.60
N MET A 7 5.50 3.94 -4.53
CA MET A 7 4.92 4.04 -3.18
C MET A 7 3.82 5.11 -3.09
N ILE A 8 4.04 6.30 -3.68
CA ILE A 8 3.04 7.38 -3.65
C ILE A 8 1.81 6.99 -4.48
N GLN A 9 1.99 6.38 -5.67
CA GLN A 9 0.88 5.87 -6.49
C GLN A 9 0.04 4.82 -5.75
N ARG A 10 0.68 3.91 -5.01
CA ARG A 10 -0.02 2.97 -4.14
C ARG A 10 -0.83 3.67 -3.06
N GLY A 11 -0.26 4.70 -2.42
CA GLY A 11 -0.96 5.53 -1.45
C GLY A 11 -2.23 6.14 -2.04
N ILE A 12 -2.15 6.72 -3.23
CA ILE A 12 -3.31 7.29 -3.94
C ILE A 12 -4.35 6.20 -4.26
N GLY A 13 -3.91 5.01 -4.68
CA GLY A 13 -4.77 3.85 -4.90
C GLY A 13 -5.55 3.42 -3.65
N VAL A 14 -4.88 3.38 -2.49
CA VAL A 14 -5.52 3.07 -1.19
C VAL A 14 -6.56 4.11 -0.82
N LEU A 15 -6.26 5.41 -0.99
CA LEU A 15 -7.20 6.49 -0.71
C LEU A 15 -8.42 6.45 -1.64
N THR A 16 -8.19 6.15 -2.92
CA THR A 16 -9.26 6.02 -3.91
C THR A 16 -10.18 4.84 -3.59
N ALA A 17 -9.60 3.69 -3.23
CA ALA A 17 -10.36 2.53 -2.79
C ALA A 17 -11.17 2.82 -1.50
N ALA A 18 -10.60 3.60 -0.58
CA ALA A 18 -11.28 4.01 0.65
C ALA A 18 -12.51 4.89 0.39
N LEU A 19 -12.52 5.74 -0.66
CA LEU A 19 -13.69 6.56 -0.99
C LEU A 19 -14.92 5.72 -1.39
N SER A 20 -14.68 4.61 -2.10
CA SER A 20 -15.71 3.72 -2.63
C SER A 20 -16.09 2.58 -1.68
N TRP A 21 -15.34 2.40 -0.59
CA TRP A 21 -15.55 1.29 0.36
C TRP A 21 -16.72 1.55 1.30
N GLU A 22 -17.69 0.65 1.38
CA GLU A 22 -18.79 0.71 2.36
C GLU A 22 -18.47 -0.11 3.63
N PRO A 23 -18.14 0.54 4.77
CA PRO A 23 -17.69 -0.18 5.98
C PRO A 23 -18.80 -0.98 6.67
N GLU A 24 -20.07 -0.62 6.43
CA GLU A 24 -21.26 -1.30 6.96
C GLU A 24 -21.53 -2.62 6.21
N ASP A 25 -20.99 -2.80 5.00
CA ASP A 25 -21.09 -4.04 4.23
C ASP A 25 -19.88 -4.95 4.50
N PRO A 26 -20.10 -6.14 5.11
CA PRO A 26 -19.04 -7.12 5.34
C PRO A 26 -18.34 -7.57 4.04
N ALA A 27 -19.07 -7.68 2.93
CA ALA A 27 -18.51 -8.12 1.66
C ALA A 27 -17.60 -7.04 1.06
N ALA A 28 -18.04 -5.78 1.02
CA ALA A 28 -17.21 -4.66 0.63
C ALA A 28 -15.97 -4.50 1.53
N THR A 29 -16.10 -4.78 2.82
CA THR A 29 -14.98 -4.74 3.78
C THR A 29 -13.94 -5.82 3.52
N GLU A 30 -14.35 -7.05 3.20
CA GLU A 30 -13.38 -8.10 2.83
C GLU A 30 -12.71 -7.77 1.48
N MET A 31 -13.46 -7.29 0.48
CA MET A 31 -12.86 -6.87 -0.80
C MET A 31 -11.86 -5.71 -0.63
N PHE A 32 -12.16 -4.77 0.27
CA PHE A 32 -11.26 -3.67 0.58
C PHE A 32 -9.97 -4.18 1.23
N LYS A 33 -10.05 -5.11 2.20
CA LYS A 33 -8.88 -5.73 2.84
C LYS A 33 -8.00 -6.48 1.84
N GLU A 34 -8.58 -7.25 0.92
CA GLU A 34 -7.83 -7.94 -0.14
C GLU A 34 -7.14 -6.94 -1.08
N SER A 35 -7.81 -5.83 -1.40
CA SER A 35 -7.23 -4.74 -2.18
C SER A 35 -6.05 -4.10 -1.45
N LEU A 36 -6.15 -3.90 -0.13
CA LEU A 36 -5.06 -3.37 0.69
C LEU A 36 -3.85 -4.31 0.74
N LYS A 37 -4.05 -5.64 0.82
CA LYS A 37 -2.95 -6.62 0.78
C LYS A 37 -2.16 -6.51 -0.52
N THR A 38 -2.88 -6.37 -1.63
CA THR A 38 -2.30 -6.22 -2.97
C THR A 38 -1.57 -4.89 -3.11
N LEU A 39 -2.18 -3.78 -2.69
CA LEU A 39 -1.62 -2.44 -2.83
C LEU A 39 -0.44 -2.18 -1.89
N ALA A 40 -0.48 -2.72 -0.67
CA ALA A 40 0.59 -2.54 0.30
C ALA A 40 1.71 -3.59 0.17
N ARG A 41 1.71 -4.40 -0.90
CA ARG A 41 2.72 -5.45 -1.16
C ARG A 41 2.98 -6.33 0.06
N VAL A 42 1.95 -6.61 0.86
CA VAL A 42 2.12 -7.44 2.07
C VAL A 42 2.60 -8.85 1.70
N ASP A 43 2.31 -9.28 0.46
CA ASP A 43 2.69 -10.58 -0.10
C ASP A 43 3.95 -10.56 -0.99
N ASP A 44 4.63 -9.41 -1.17
CA ASP A 44 5.88 -9.43 -1.95
C ASP A 44 6.90 -10.32 -1.25
N ALA A 45 7.39 -11.31 -2.00
CA ALA A 45 8.35 -12.28 -1.50
C ALA A 45 9.61 -11.53 -1.04
N VAL A 46 9.84 -11.48 0.27
CA VAL A 46 11.03 -10.85 0.83
C VAL A 46 12.26 -11.58 0.30
N SER A 47 12.96 -10.93 -0.63
CA SER A 47 14.24 -11.39 -1.15
C SER A 47 15.31 -11.09 -0.11
N VAL A 48 15.76 -12.12 0.60
CA VAL A 48 16.79 -11.98 1.63
C VAL A 48 18.13 -12.40 1.05
N THR A 49 19.06 -11.45 0.98
CA THR A 49 20.45 -11.73 0.65
C THR A 49 21.29 -11.69 1.93
N PHE A 50 22.11 -12.72 2.12
CA PHE A 50 23.01 -12.84 3.27
C PHE A 50 24.46 -12.73 2.80
N SER A 51 25.19 -11.77 3.38
CA SER A 51 26.62 -11.54 3.14
C SER A 51 27.42 -11.81 4.42
N GLY A 52 27.64 -13.10 4.74
CA GLY A 52 28.43 -13.49 5.91
C GLY A 52 28.51 -15.00 6.13
N GLY A 53 29.29 -15.42 7.13
CA GLY A 53 29.36 -16.82 7.59
C GLY A 53 30.20 -17.78 6.74
N SER A 54 30.43 -18.99 7.28
CA SER A 54 30.98 -20.09 6.49
C SER A 54 29.97 -20.59 5.45
N PRO A 55 30.39 -21.30 4.39
CA PRO A 55 29.48 -21.85 3.39
C PRO A 55 28.37 -22.74 3.99
N GLU A 56 28.67 -23.50 5.04
CA GLU A 56 27.69 -24.32 5.77
C GLU A 56 26.69 -23.47 6.55
N GLN A 57 27.14 -22.38 7.18
CA GLN A 57 26.25 -21.45 7.88
C GLN A 57 25.34 -20.71 6.89
N ALA A 58 25.86 -20.27 5.76
CA ALA A 58 25.08 -19.64 4.70
C ALA A 58 24.04 -20.59 4.10
N ALA A 59 24.37 -21.89 3.96
CA ALA A 59 23.43 -22.91 3.52
C ALA A 59 22.30 -23.14 4.53
N ALA A 60 22.62 -23.28 5.82
CA ALA A 60 21.63 -23.42 6.89
C ALA A 60 20.73 -22.18 7.03
N LEU A 61 21.31 -20.98 6.93
CA LEU A 61 20.57 -19.72 6.99
C LEU A 61 19.65 -19.53 5.77
N ARG A 62 20.04 -19.97 4.57
CA ARG A 62 19.16 -19.92 3.38
C ARG A 62 17.87 -20.72 3.55
N GLU A 63 17.87 -21.77 4.36
CA GLU A 63 16.68 -22.60 4.60
C GLU A 63 15.79 -22.02 5.72
N VAL A 64 16.40 -21.50 6.78
CA VAL A 64 15.68 -21.05 7.99
C VAL A 64 15.19 -19.60 7.87
N LEU A 65 15.98 -18.73 7.26
CA LEU A 65 15.74 -17.29 7.23
C LEU A 65 14.43 -16.90 6.51
N PRO A 66 14.05 -17.51 5.36
CA PRO A 66 12.75 -17.26 4.75
C PRO A 66 11.56 -17.63 5.65
N GLN A 67 11.67 -18.70 6.43
CA GLN A 67 10.61 -19.14 7.35
C GLN A 67 10.47 -18.19 8.53
N VAL A 68 11.59 -17.75 9.12
CA VAL A 68 11.60 -16.78 10.22
C VAL A 68 11.03 -15.44 9.78
N ILE A 69 11.44 -14.95 8.61
CA ILE A 69 10.91 -13.69 8.07
C ILE A 69 9.41 -13.82 7.78
N ARG A 70 8.96 -14.93 7.20
CA ARG A 70 7.53 -15.19 7.00
C ARG A 70 6.74 -15.14 8.31
N GLN A 71 7.25 -15.76 9.37
CA GLN A 71 6.59 -15.74 10.69
C GLN A 71 6.55 -14.33 11.30
N ILE A 72 7.60 -13.53 11.11
CA ILE A 72 7.63 -12.13 11.56
C ILE A 72 6.60 -11.30 10.79
N ILE A 73 6.52 -11.46 9.46
CA ILE A 73 5.52 -10.79 8.62
C ILE A 73 4.11 -11.19 9.04
N GLU A 74 3.83 -12.49 9.19
CA GLU A 74 2.52 -12.98 9.63
C GLU A 74 2.15 -12.47 11.03
N ALA A 75 3.12 -12.28 11.92
CA ALA A 75 2.90 -11.71 13.24
C ALA A 75 2.64 -10.19 13.23
N LEU A 76 3.27 -9.45 12.31
CA LEU A 76 3.15 -7.98 12.19
C LEU A 76 2.00 -7.54 11.27
N ALA A 77 1.60 -8.38 10.31
CA ALA A 77 0.56 -8.08 9.34
C ALA A 77 -0.78 -7.66 9.97
N PRO A 78 -1.28 -8.29 11.06
CA PRO A 78 -2.54 -7.87 11.68
C PRO A 78 -2.51 -6.44 12.21
N ASP A 79 -1.38 -5.99 12.74
CA ASP A 79 -1.24 -4.65 13.31
C ASP A 79 -1.10 -3.60 12.21
N TYR A 80 -0.36 -3.94 11.15
CA TYR A 80 -0.24 -3.09 9.96
C TYR A 80 -1.59 -2.94 9.23
N THR A 81 -2.32 -4.04 9.02
CA THR A 81 -3.66 -4.00 8.40
C THR A 81 -4.63 -3.16 9.23
N ARG A 82 -4.62 -3.27 10.56
CA ARG A 82 -5.46 -2.42 11.43
C ARG A 82 -5.09 -0.94 11.33
N LEU A 83 -3.80 -0.62 11.28
CA LEU A 83 -3.34 0.76 11.11
C LEU A 83 -3.81 1.35 9.78
N VAL A 84 -3.58 0.65 8.68
CA VAL A 84 -4.01 1.08 7.34
C VAL A 84 -5.53 1.21 7.27
N LEU A 85 -6.27 0.26 7.83
CA LEU A 85 -7.73 0.32 7.90
C LEU A 85 -8.20 1.53 8.72
N GLY A 86 -7.58 1.80 9.87
CA GLY A 86 -7.88 2.98 10.68
C GLY A 86 -7.64 4.30 9.94
N MET A 87 -6.54 4.40 9.19
CA MET A 87 -6.25 5.56 8.35
C MET A 87 -7.26 5.72 7.22
N ALA A 88 -7.64 4.63 6.54
CA ALA A 88 -8.65 4.63 5.49
C ALA A 88 -10.03 5.09 6.01
N ILE A 89 -10.44 4.61 7.19
CA ILE A 89 -11.67 5.07 7.88
C ILE A 89 -11.58 6.57 8.16
N GLY A 90 -10.48 7.02 8.77
CA GLY A 90 -10.30 8.44 9.11
C GLY A 90 -10.34 9.34 7.87
N PHE A 91 -9.65 8.96 6.80
CA PHE A 91 -9.69 9.66 5.53
C PHE A 91 -11.11 9.70 4.95
N LYS A 92 -11.81 8.57 4.89
CA LYS A 92 -13.18 8.50 4.38
C LYS A 92 -14.12 9.43 5.16
N SER A 93 -14.06 9.42 6.50
CA SER A 93 -14.88 10.29 7.33
C SER A 93 -14.61 11.77 7.08
N VAL A 94 -13.35 12.17 6.89
CA VAL A 94 -13.00 13.55 6.54
C VAL A 94 -13.50 13.91 5.14
N ALA A 95 -13.36 13.03 4.16
CA ALA A 95 -13.82 13.24 2.80
C ALA A 95 -15.36 13.31 2.70
N GLU A 96 -16.08 12.57 3.53
CA GLU A 96 -17.54 12.64 3.63
C GLU A 96 -18.00 13.93 4.30
N ALA A 97 -17.37 14.33 5.41
CA ALA A 97 -17.65 15.61 6.07
C ALA A 97 -17.38 16.79 5.11
N TYR A 98 -16.26 16.74 4.39
CA TYR A 98 -15.92 17.76 3.39
C TYR A 98 -16.95 17.83 2.26
N ARG A 99 -17.49 16.69 1.80
CA ARG A 99 -18.57 16.65 0.80
C ARG A 99 -19.90 17.22 1.33
N GLN A 100 -20.15 17.17 2.63
CA GLN A 100 -21.31 17.84 3.22
C GLN A 100 -21.16 19.36 3.21
N ASP A 101 -19.95 19.84 3.50
CA ASP A 101 -19.64 21.28 3.53
C ASP A 101 -19.42 21.88 2.12
N ALA A 102 -18.94 21.07 1.18
CA ALA A 102 -18.67 21.42 -0.22
C ALA A 102 -19.19 20.32 -1.18
N PRO A 103 -20.49 20.34 -1.54
CA PRO A 103 -21.12 19.28 -2.35
C PRO A 103 -20.53 19.12 -3.75
N ASP A 104 -20.00 20.20 -4.31
CA ASP A 104 -19.38 20.22 -5.64
C ASP A 104 -17.91 19.77 -5.64
N ALA A 105 -17.37 19.40 -4.47
CA ALA A 105 -16.00 18.94 -4.36
C ALA A 105 -15.82 17.54 -4.95
N ASP A 106 -15.10 17.47 -6.07
CA ASP A 106 -14.71 16.21 -6.70
C ASP A 106 -13.43 15.64 -6.08
N VAL A 107 -13.56 15.08 -4.87
CA VAL A 107 -12.44 14.44 -4.16
C VAL A 107 -11.85 13.28 -4.97
N ALA A 108 -12.68 12.56 -5.74
CA ALA A 108 -12.23 11.48 -6.60
C ALA A 108 -11.38 12.02 -7.77
N GLY A 109 -11.83 13.08 -8.43
CA GLY A 109 -11.10 13.77 -9.48
C GLY A 109 -9.77 14.37 -9.00
N ILE A 110 -9.71 14.88 -7.77
CA ILE A 110 -8.45 15.36 -7.17
C ILE A 110 -7.44 14.21 -7.00
N LEU A 111 -7.87 13.05 -6.49
CA LEU A 111 -7.00 11.88 -6.36
C LEU A 111 -6.56 11.34 -7.73
N GLN A 112 -7.46 11.33 -8.71
CA GLN A 112 -7.14 10.93 -10.08
C GLN A 112 -6.11 11.87 -10.71
N ALA A 113 -6.29 13.19 -10.57
CA ALA A 113 -5.34 14.18 -11.07
C ALA A 113 -3.97 14.05 -10.38
N ALA A 114 -3.95 13.81 -9.07
CA ALA A 114 -2.71 13.55 -8.33
C ALA A 114 -1.98 12.30 -8.85
N SER A 115 -2.72 11.25 -9.20
CA SER A 115 -2.14 10.02 -9.78
C SER A 115 -1.54 10.26 -11.16
N LEU A 116 -2.19 11.08 -12.00
CA LEU A 116 -1.74 11.38 -13.37
C LEU A 116 -0.53 12.31 -13.38
N ASN A 117 -0.57 13.39 -12.60
CA ASN A 117 0.56 14.33 -12.51
C ASN A 117 1.84 13.65 -12.00
N LEU A 118 1.69 12.65 -11.13
CA LEU A 118 2.81 11.88 -10.62
C LEU A 118 3.40 10.93 -11.68
N ALA A 119 2.60 10.46 -12.63
CA ALA A 119 3.10 9.70 -13.77
C ALA A 119 3.79 10.61 -14.80
N GLU A 120 3.22 11.79 -15.07
CA GLU A 120 3.80 12.78 -16.00
C GLU A 120 5.14 13.35 -15.50
N ALA A 121 5.30 13.54 -14.18
CA ALA A 121 6.56 14.01 -13.60
C ALA A 121 7.73 13.02 -13.77
N GLU A 122 7.47 11.72 -13.94
CA GLU A 122 8.53 10.76 -14.23
C GLU A 122 8.89 10.71 -15.71
N ASP A 123 7.92 10.92 -16.61
CA ASP A 123 8.18 10.95 -18.06
C ASP A 123 9.05 12.17 -18.43
N GLU A 124 8.89 13.30 -17.73
CA GLU A 124 9.73 14.50 -17.92
C GLU A 124 11.16 14.33 -17.36
N ASP A 125 11.35 13.53 -16.30
CA ASP A 125 12.66 13.25 -15.72
C ASP A 125 13.46 12.19 -16.52
N ASP A 126 12.79 11.28 -17.25
CA ASP A 126 13.43 10.27 -18.12
C ASP A 126 13.88 10.83 -19.51
N ASP A 127 13.35 11.99 -19.92
CA ASP A 127 13.68 12.65 -21.21
C ASP A 127 14.88 13.62 -21.15
N GLU A 128 15.47 13.85 -19.96
CA GLU A 128 16.65 14.73 -19.76
C GLU A 128 18.01 14.01 -19.63
N ASP A 129 18.08 12.67 -19.80
CA ASP A 129 19.33 11.86 -19.70
C ASP A 129 19.94 11.40 -21.05
#